data_AF-A0A4Y2TS71-F1
#
_entry.id   AF-A0A4Y2TS71-F1
#
_cell.length_a   1.000
_cell.length_b   1.000
_cell.length_c   1.000
_cell.angle_alpha   90.00
_cell.angle_beta   90.00
_cell.angle_gamma   90.00
#
_symmetry.space_group_name_H-M   'P 1'
#
loop_
_entity.id
_entity.type
_entity.pdbx_description
1 polymer ?
#
loop_
_entity_poly.entity_id
_entity_poly.type
_entity_poly.pdbx_seq_one_letter_code
_entity_poly.pdbx_strand_id
1 'polypeptide(L)'
;MTYALFFPCGERGFRINQSYSELQFYVHCLSLRKDIFNPILYGGKLMQQYVVDSYVKVEGNRLNFIRHNQRALRVESYFGLADHINALATKLALDQVFHSFCPRVSLGVQERCNRTFRMSCR
;
A
#
# COMPACT_ATOMS: atom_id res chain seq x y z
N MET A 1 22.87 8.01 17.07
CA MET A 1 23.58 8.81 16.05
C MET A 1 23.04 10.23 16.09
N THR A 2 23.91 11.20 16.37
CA THR A 2 23.59 12.63 16.55
C THR A 2 24.20 13.42 15.39
N TYR A 3 23.36 14.06 14.57
CA TYR A 3 23.79 14.80 13.37
C TYR A 3 23.88 16.30 13.65
N ALA A 4 24.89 16.72 14.41
CA ALA A 4 25.05 18.12 14.85
C ALA A 4 25.14 19.13 13.68
N LEU A 5 25.67 18.71 12.53
CA LEU A 5 25.74 19.56 11.32
C LEU A 5 24.36 19.87 10.71
N PHE A 6 23.39 18.96 10.81
CA PHE A 6 22.03 19.21 10.32
C PHE A 6 21.18 19.97 11.33
N PHE A 7 21.50 19.86 12.61
CA PHE A 7 20.73 20.44 13.70
C PHE A 7 21.63 21.29 14.62
N PRO A 8 22.11 22.46 14.14
CA PRO A 8 23.02 23.32 14.92
C PRO A 8 22.38 23.85 16.20
N CYS A 9 21.06 23.99 16.23
CA CYS A 9 20.29 24.42 17.41
C CYS A 9 19.90 23.25 18.34
N GLY A 10 20.35 22.03 18.08
CA GLY A 10 20.04 20.86 18.90
C GLY A 10 18.57 20.44 18.84
N GLU A 11 17.95 20.52 17.66
CA GLU A 11 16.57 20.06 17.47
C GLU A 11 16.43 18.60 17.92
N ARG A 12 15.37 18.34 18.69
CA ARG A 12 15.05 16.99 19.13
C ARG A 12 14.42 16.24 17.97
N GLY A 13 14.95 15.06 17.66
CA GLY A 13 14.38 14.17 16.65
C GLY A 13 12.97 13.67 17.01
N PHE A 14 12.50 12.64 16.30
CA PHE A 14 11.16 12.07 16.48
C PHE A 14 10.85 11.70 17.95
N ARG A 15 9.61 11.96 18.39
CA ARG A 15 9.14 11.65 19.75
C ARG A 15 7.86 10.80 19.73
N ILE A 16 7.75 9.89 20.69
CA ILE A 16 6.74 8.83 20.74
C ILE A 16 5.29 9.29 21.08
N ASN A 17 5.02 10.60 21.19
CA ASN A 17 3.71 11.17 21.56
C ASN A 17 3.29 12.30 20.62
N GLN A 18 3.52 12.13 19.32
CA GLN A 18 3.16 13.10 18.29
C GLN A 18 1.96 12.59 17.49
N SER A 19 1.17 13.49 16.90
CA SER A 19 -0.01 13.15 16.08
C SER A 19 0.33 12.51 14.73
N TYR A 20 1.61 12.48 14.38
CA TYR A 20 2.11 11.95 13.11
C TYR A 20 3.00 10.73 13.34
N SER A 21 3.03 9.86 12.33
CA SER A 21 3.91 8.69 12.34
C SER A 21 5.38 9.08 12.16
N GLU A 22 6.29 8.23 12.63
CA GLU A 22 7.73 8.43 12.46
C GLU A 22 8.13 8.57 10.97
N LEU A 23 7.51 7.80 10.08
CA LEU A 23 7.75 7.91 8.64
C LEU A 23 7.34 9.29 8.11
N GLN A 24 6.17 9.79 8.50
CA GLN A 24 5.69 11.11 8.08
C GLN A 24 6.63 12.22 8.55
N PHE A 25 7.21 12.10 9.75
CA PHE A 25 8.22 13.02 10.25
C PHE A 25 9.45 13.06 9.34
N TYR A 26 10.06 11.91 9.05
CA TYR A 26 11.26 11.88 8.20
C TYR A 26 10.99 12.30 6.76
N VAL A 27 9.83 11.94 6.20
CA VAL A 27 9.41 12.42 4.88
C VAL A 27 9.24 13.94 4.87
N HIS A 28 8.69 14.52 5.94
CA HIS A 28 8.55 15.96 6.09
C HIS A 28 9.91 16.68 6.22
N CYS A 29 10.90 16.03 6.84
CA CYS A 29 12.28 16.54 6.91
C CYS A 29 13.01 16.46 5.57
N LEU A 30 12.69 15.48 4.72
CA LEU A 30 13.32 15.28 3.41
C LEU A 30 12.56 15.94 2.26
N SER A 31 11.36 16.47 2.50
CA SER A 31 10.57 17.08 1.44
C SER A 31 11.18 18.40 0.97
N LEU A 32 11.23 18.56 -0.35
CA LEU A 32 11.65 19.79 -1.01
C LEU A 32 10.54 20.83 -0.88
N ARG A 33 10.87 21.98 -0.31
CA ARG A 33 10.01 23.16 -0.26
C ARG A 33 10.67 24.28 -1.07
N LYS A 34 9.88 24.92 -1.93
CA LYS A 34 10.33 26.12 -2.64
C LYS A 34 10.62 27.21 -1.60
N ASP A 35 11.69 27.98 -1.81
CA ASP A 35 12.09 29.13 -0.99
C ASP A 35 12.62 28.85 0.44
N ILE A 36 12.83 27.58 0.81
CA ILE A 36 13.43 27.21 2.11
C ILE A 36 14.68 26.35 1.89
N PHE A 37 15.82 26.82 2.40
CA PHE A 37 17.07 26.05 2.37
C PHE A 37 17.01 24.92 3.41
N ASN A 38 17.07 23.67 2.94
CA ASN A 38 17.11 22.49 3.79
C ASN A 38 18.53 21.91 3.88
N PRO A 39 19.26 22.10 5.00
CA PRO A 39 20.66 21.66 5.13
C PRO A 39 20.83 20.14 4.98
N ILE A 40 19.79 19.35 5.28
CA ILE A 40 19.82 17.89 5.16
C ILE A 40 20.03 17.48 3.69
N LEU A 41 19.34 18.15 2.76
CA LEU A 41 19.35 17.79 1.34
C LEU A 41 20.67 18.15 0.63
N TYR A 42 21.41 19.12 1.18
CA TYR A 42 22.71 19.53 0.65
C TYR A 42 23.89 18.82 1.35
N GLY A 43 23.62 17.93 2.31
CA GLY A 43 24.64 17.24 3.10
C GLY A 43 25.41 16.11 2.40
N GLY A 44 25.12 15.83 1.12
CA GLY A 44 25.84 14.83 0.31
C GLY A 44 25.93 13.46 0.98
N LYS A 45 27.15 13.00 1.31
CA LYS A 45 27.37 11.70 1.99
C LYS A 45 26.71 11.62 3.37
N LEU A 46 26.68 12.73 4.10
CA LEU A 46 26.02 12.80 5.41
C LEU A 46 24.50 12.66 5.26
N MET A 47 23.94 13.19 4.17
CA MET A 47 22.52 13.01 3.84
C MET A 47 22.22 11.52 3.63
N GLN A 48 23.05 10.82 2.86
CA GLN A 48 22.85 9.40 2.59
C GLN A 48 22.85 8.59 3.90
N GLN A 49 23.79 8.86 4.80
CA GLN A 49 23.83 8.21 6.11
C GLN A 49 22.57 8.50 6.92
N TYR A 50 22.09 9.75 6.92
CA TYR A 50 20.85 10.13 7.61
C TYR A 50 19.62 9.42 7.03
N VAL A 51 19.52 9.29 5.71
CA VAL A 51 18.42 8.59 5.04
C VAL A 51 18.43 7.10 5.41
N VAL A 52 19.59 6.46 5.39
CA VAL A 52 19.71 5.04 5.78
C VAL A 52 19.36 4.84 7.25
N ASP A 53 19.89 5.66 8.14
CA ASP A 53 19.63 5.55 9.59
C ASP A 53 18.15 5.80 9.92
N SER A 54 17.49 6.76 9.26
CA SER A 54 16.06 7.02 9.45
C SER A 54 15.20 5.87 8.92
N TYR A 55 15.55 5.29 7.77
CA TYR A 55 14.89 4.10 7.24
C TYR A 55 14.97 2.91 8.20
N VAL A 56 16.16 2.61 8.74
CA VAL A 56 16.35 1.50 9.69
C VAL A 56 15.50 1.67 10.95
N LYS A 57 15.34 2.90 11.46
CA LYS A 57 14.46 3.18 12.61
C LYS A 57 12.99 2.91 12.29
N VAL A 58 12.52 3.43 11.16
CA VAL A 58 11.13 3.25 10.71
C VAL A 58 10.84 1.76 10.49
N GLU A 59 11.73 1.03 9.81
CA GLU A 59 11.57 -0.41 9.61
C GLU A 59 11.65 -1.19 10.92
N GLY A 60 12.52 -0.79 11.85
CA GLY A 60 12.54 -1.34 13.20
C GLY A 60 11.18 -1.24 13.88
N ASN A 61 10.54 -0.07 13.79
CA ASN A 61 9.20 0.15 14.35
C ASN A 61 8.10 -0.64 13.61
N ARG A 62 8.18 -0.77 12.27
CA ARG A 62 7.26 -1.62 11.49
C ARG A 62 7.38 -3.09 11.87
N LEU A 63 8.60 -3.62 11.97
CA LEU A 63 8.85 -5.00 12.40
C LEU A 63 8.37 -5.22 13.83
N ASN A 64 8.55 -4.23 14.71
CA ASN A 64 8.05 -4.29 16.06
C ASN A 64 6.52 -4.38 16.10
N PHE A 65 5.83 -3.57 15.28
CA PHE A 65 4.37 -3.63 15.14
C PHE A 65 3.90 -5.00 14.65
N ILE A 66 4.53 -5.56 13.62
CA ILE A 66 4.20 -6.90 13.09
C ILE A 66 4.37 -7.96 14.19
N ARG A 67 5.50 -7.93 14.90
CA ARG A 67 5.79 -8.88 15.99
C ARG A 67 4.73 -8.84 17.09
N HIS A 68 4.26 -7.66 17.48
CA HIS A 68 3.28 -7.50 18.56
C HIS A 68 1.83 -7.79 18.13
N ASN A 69 1.50 -7.55 16.85
CA ASN A 69 0.14 -7.72 16.32
C ASN A 69 -0.02 -9.01 15.49
N GLN A 70 0.94 -9.92 15.55
CA GLN A 70 1.00 -11.13 14.72
C GLN A 70 -0.29 -11.96 14.78
N ARG A 71 -0.95 -12.05 15.95
CA ARG A 71 -2.21 -12.79 16.10
C ARG A 71 -3.35 -12.16 15.31
N ALA A 72 -3.49 -10.84 15.36
CA ALA A 72 -4.52 -10.13 14.61
C ALA A 72 -4.28 -10.25 13.10
N LEU A 73 -3.03 -10.07 12.66
CA LEU A 73 -2.65 -10.20 11.26
C LEU A 73 -2.92 -11.61 10.70
N ARG A 74 -2.66 -12.66 11.50
CA ARG A 74 -3.00 -14.05 11.11
C ARG A 74 -4.51 -14.24 10.94
N VAL A 75 -5.30 -13.70 11.87
CA VAL A 75 -6.77 -13.80 11.79
C VAL A 75 -7.31 -13.08 10.55
N GLU A 76 -6.84 -11.87 10.28
CA GLU A 76 -7.19 -11.11 9.07
C GLU A 76 -6.85 -11.89 7.78
N SER A 77 -5.69 -12.55 7.75
CA SER A 77 -5.28 -13.38 6.60
C SER A 77 -6.23 -14.56 6.38
N TYR A 78 -6.68 -15.23 7.44
CA TYR A 78 -7.64 -16.33 7.33
C TYR A 78 -9.02 -15.85 6.88
N PHE A 79 -9.48 -14.69 7.36
CA PHE A 79 -10.73 -14.08 6.89
C PHE A 79 -10.66 -13.75 5.41
N GLY A 80 -9.60 -13.09 4.94
CA GLY A 80 -9.43 -12.79 3.53
C GLY A 80 -9.43 -14.05 2.64
N LEU A 81 -8.79 -15.13 3.10
CA LEU A 81 -8.82 -16.42 2.39
C LEU A 81 -10.25 -17.00 2.34
N ALA A 82 -10.95 -17.01 3.47
CA ALA A 82 -12.32 -17.51 3.54
C ALA A 82 -13.27 -16.72 2.62
N ASP A 83 -13.15 -15.39 2.62
CA ASP A 83 -13.92 -14.51 1.75
C ASP A 83 -13.65 -14.77 0.27
N HIS A 84 -12.39 -14.99 -0.10
CA HIS A 84 -12.02 -15.36 -1.48
C HIS A 84 -12.64 -16.70 -1.90
N ILE A 85 -12.60 -17.72 -1.02
CA ILE A 85 -13.22 -19.03 -1.29
C ILE A 85 -14.74 -18.87 -1.46
N ASN A 86 -15.38 -18.12 -0.56
CA ASN A 86 -16.81 -17.86 -0.63
C ASN A 86 -17.20 -17.08 -1.90
N ALA A 87 -16.38 -16.09 -2.31
CA ALA A 87 -16.59 -15.34 -3.55
C ALA A 87 -16.41 -16.20 -4.81
N LEU A 88 -15.50 -17.18 -4.79
CA LEU A 88 -15.37 -18.14 -5.88
C LEU A 88 -16.56 -19.09 -5.94
N ALA A 89 -17.02 -19.59 -4.78
CA ALA A 89 -18.18 -20.46 -4.70
C ALA A 89 -19.45 -19.77 -5.22
N THR A 90 -19.66 -18.49 -4.90
CA THR A 90 -20.79 -17.71 -5.42
C THR A 90 -20.68 -17.42 -6.91
N LYS A 91 -19.48 -17.14 -7.43
CA LYS A 91 -19.26 -16.97 -8.88
C LYS A 91 -19.57 -18.26 -9.65
N LEU A 92 -19.10 -19.40 -9.17
CA LEU A 92 -19.39 -20.70 -9.78
C LEU A 92 -20.88 -21.04 -9.70
N ALA A 93 -21.56 -20.68 -8.61
CA ALA A 93 -23.02 -20.81 -8.50
C ALA A 93 -23.75 -19.90 -9.50
N LEU A 94 -23.25 -18.69 -9.76
CA LEU A 94 -23.78 -17.81 -10.81
C LEU A 94 -23.52 -18.38 -12.21
N ASP A 95 -22.36 -18.95 -12.49
CA ASP A 95 -22.06 -19.60 -13.78
C ASP A 95 -22.97 -20.82 -14.04
N GLN A 96 -23.30 -21.59 -12.99
CA GLN A 96 -24.30 -22.67 -13.08
C GLN A 96 -25.70 -22.12 -13.33
N VAL A 97 -26.07 -21.01 -12.71
CA VAL A 97 -27.36 -20.34 -12.95
C VAL A 97 -27.43 -19.75 -14.36
N PHE A 98 -26.37 -19.13 -14.88
CA PHE A 98 -26.30 -18.62 -16.27
C PHE A 98 -26.40 -19.74 -17.30
N HIS A 99 -25.78 -20.91 -17.05
CA HIS A 99 -25.90 -22.06 -17.93
C HIS A 99 -27.28 -22.74 -17.85
N SER A 100 -28.01 -22.53 -16.74
CA SER A 100 -29.41 -22.97 -16.59
C SER A 100 -30.43 -21.99 -17.20
N PHE A 101 -30.12 -20.69 -17.24
CA PHE A 101 -30.98 -19.65 -17.84
C PHE A 101 -30.83 -19.55 -19.36
N CYS A 102 -29.73 -20.07 -19.93
CA CYS A 102 -29.60 -20.33 -21.36
C CYS A 102 -29.76 -21.83 -21.65
N PRO A 103 -30.98 -22.38 -21.70
CA PRO A 103 -31.18 -23.74 -22.19
C PRO A 103 -30.91 -23.74 -23.71
N ARG A 104 -29.73 -24.25 -24.08
CA ARG A 104 -29.48 -24.88 -25.38
C ARG A 104 -29.69 -23.98 -26.60
N VAL A 105 -28.79 -23.01 -26.82
CA VAL A 105 -28.51 -22.56 -28.19
C VAL A 105 -27.51 -23.53 -28.79
N SER A 106 -28.02 -24.47 -29.59
CA SER A 106 -27.25 -25.29 -30.51
C SER A 106 -26.28 -24.43 -31.33
N LEU A 107 -24.97 -24.57 -31.06
CA LEU A 107 -23.77 -24.46 -31.92
C LEU A 107 -23.85 -23.72 -33.29
N GLY A 108 -24.65 -22.67 -33.43
CA GLY A 108 -24.86 -21.99 -34.72
C GLY A 108 -25.11 -20.49 -34.66
N VAL A 109 -25.13 -19.85 -33.48
CA VAL A 109 -25.43 -18.40 -33.37
C VAL A 109 -24.43 -17.65 -32.47
N GLN A 110 -23.19 -18.14 -32.34
CA GLN A 110 -22.14 -17.39 -31.63
C GLN A 110 -21.59 -16.21 -32.45
N GLU A 111 -21.72 -16.23 -33.79
CA GLU A 111 -21.14 -15.17 -34.64
C GLU A 111 -22.00 -13.92 -34.81
N ARG A 112 -23.27 -13.93 -34.38
CA ARG A 112 -24.17 -12.78 -34.59
C ARG A 112 -24.29 -11.85 -33.38
N CYS A 113 -23.98 -12.30 -32.16
CA CYS A 113 -24.08 -11.45 -30.96
C CYS A 113 -22.83 -10.57 -30.71
N ASN A 114 -21.65 -10.96 -31.22
CA ASN A 114 -20.44 -10.14 -31.13
C ASN A 114 -20.42 -8.93 -32.09
N ARG A 115 -21.42 -8.78 -32.98
CA ARG A 115 -21.54 -7.57 -33.83
C ARG A 115 -22.41 -6.47 -33.22
N THR A 116 -23.29 -6.78 -32.27
CA THR A 116 -24.25 -5.78 -31.76
C THR A 116 -23.73 -5.01 -30.55
N PHE A 117 -22.73 -5.53 -29.83
CA PHE A 117 -22.09 -4.81 -28.71
C PHE A 117 -20.92 -3.91 -29.10
N ARG A 118 -20.59 -3.82 -30.40
CA ARG A 118 -19.57 -2.89 -30.93
C ARG A 118 -20.16 -1.66 -31.65
N MET A 119 -21.43 -1.33 -31.37
CA MET A 119 -22.10 -0.14 -31.94
C MET A 119 -22.82 0.74 -30.90
N SER A 120 -22.55 0.57 -29.60
CA SER A 120 -23.06 1.47 -28.55
C SER A 120 -21.95 1.97 -27.62
N CYS A 121 -20.83 2.39 -28.22
CA CYS A 121 -19.89 3.35 -27.62
C CYS A 121 -19.39 4.25 -28.76
N ARG A 122 -20.24 5.18 -29.17
CA ARG A 122 -19.84 6.47 -29.72
C ARG A 122 -20.89 7.50 -29.34
#